data_AF-A0A6I3E136-F1
#
_entry.id   AF-A0A6I3E136-F1
#
_cell.length_a   1.000
_cell.length_b   1.000
_cell.length_c   1.000
_cell.angle_alpha   90.00
_cell.angle_beta   90.00
_cell.angle_gamma   90.00
#
_symmetry.space_group_name_H-M   'P 1'
#
loop_
_entity.id
_entity.type
_entity.pdbx_description
1 polymer ?
#
loop_
_entity_poly.entity_id
_entity_poly.type
_entity_poly.pdbx_seq_one_letter_code
_entity_poly.pdbx_strand_id
1 'polypeptide(L)'
;MDVFKRFEREVPEWFLDAKLGFMVSWGAFSVPAWGEPIGELGTIDDWKEWFKHNPYAEWYYNTIRIEGSPAREFHKKNFNDCDYDDLLDMWKAEKFQPDEWAKLFAYAGAQYIVPLSKHHDGITLWDAPGT
;
A
#
# COMPACT_ATOMS: atom_id res chain seq x y z
N MET A 1 6.35 -33.18 7.27
CA MET A 1 6.33 -32.56 5.93
C MET A 1 5.11 -32.94 5.09
N ASP A 2 4.47 -34.11 5.28
CA ASP A 2 3.29 -34.54 4.48
C ASP A 2 1.96 -33.78 4.72
N VAL A 3 1.81 -33.07 5.84
CA VAL A 3 0.53 -32.39 6.18
C VAL A 3 0.18 -31.29 5.19
N PHE A 4 1.17 -30.73 4.50
CA PHE A 4 0.95 -29.64 3.54
C PHE A 4 0.62 -30.10 2.12
N LYS A 5 0.94 -31.35 1.76
CA LYS A 5 0.64 -31.90 0.41
C LYS A 5 -0.85 -31.85 0.08
N ARG A 6 -1.73 -32.03 1.07
CA ARG A 6 -3.19 -31.94 0.86
C ARG A 6 -3.67 -30.56 0.39
N PHE A 7 -2.85 -29.53 0.58
CA PHE A 7 -3.13 -28.16 0.17
C PHE A 7 -2.43 -27.80 -1.14
N GLU A 8 -1.63 -28.70 -1.72
CA GLU A 8 -1.04 -28.48 -3.03
C GLU A 8 -2.15 -28.40 -4.07
N ARG A 9 -2.13 -27.30 -4.82
CA ARG A 9 -3.01 -27.01 -5.95
C ARG A 9 -2.13 -26.52 -7.07
N GLU A 10 -2.41 -26.97 -8.28
CA GLU A 10 -1.78 -26.37 -9.47
C GLU A 10 -2.24 -24.92 -9.61
N VAL A 11 -1.35 -24.08 -10.13
CA VAL A 11 -1.70 -22.70 -10.47
C VAL A 11 -2.72 -22.74 -11.62
N PRO A 12 -3.87 -22.05 -11.51
CA PRO A 12 -4.86 -22.04 -12.58
C PRO A 12 -4.27 -21.54 -13.91
N GLU A 13 -4.65 -22.19 -15.02
CA GLU A 13 -4.13 -21.90 -16.36
C GLU A 13 -4.32 -20.43 -16.75
N TRP A 14 -5.48 -19.83 -16.45
CA TRP A 14 -5.74 -18.41 -16.75
C TRP A 14 -4.70 -17.46 -16.12
N PHE A 15 -4.17 -17.78 -14.94
CA PHE A 15 -3.18 -16.93 -14.27
C PHE A 15 -1.81 -17.09 -14.90
N LEU A 16 -1.47 -18.31 -15.32
CA LEU A 16 -0.27 -18.56 -16.10
C LEU A 16 -0.34 -17.80 -17.43
N ASP A 17 -1.50 -17.76 -18.07
CA ASP A 17 -1.70 -17.08 -19.36
C ASP A 17 -1.82 -15.55 -19.25
N ALA A 18 -2.22 -15.04 -18.08
CA ALA A 18 -2.46 -13.62 -17.87
C ALA A 18 -1.25 -12.72 -18.20
N LYS A 19 -0.05 -13.13 -17.78
CA LYS A 19 1.26 -12.43 -17.89
C LYS A 19 1.36 -11.03 -17.27
N LEU A 20 0.32 -10.21 -17.34
CA LEU A 20 0.27 -8.83 -16.88
C LEU A 20 -0.96 -8.60 -15.99
N GLY A 21 -0.72 -8.07 -14.80
CA GLY A 21 -1.75 -7.54 -13.92
C GLY A 21 -1.27 -6.29 -13.20
N PHE A 22 -2.21 -5.57 -12.60
CA PHE A 22 -1.95 -4.32 -11.89
C PHE A 22 -2.25 -4.50 -10.41
N MET A 23 -1.31 -4.10 -9.55
CA MET A 23 -1.53 -4.00 -8.12
C MET A 23 -1.81 -2.54 -7.77
N VAL A 24 -2.82 -2.30 -6.93
CA VAL A 24 -3.21 -0.95 -6.52
C VAL A 24 -2.99 -0.80 -5.02
N SER A 25 -1.96 -0.05 -4.65
CA SER A 25 -1.73 0.39 -3.27
C SER A 25 -2.38 1.75 -3.06
N TRP A 26 -3.57 1.76 -2.48
CA TRP A 26 -4.36 2.96 -2.23
C TRP A 26 -5.09 2.83 -0.90
N GLY A 27 -5.04 3.87 -0.07
CA GLY A 27 -5.59 3.88 1.28
C GLY A 27 -5.34 5.22 1.98
N ALA A 28 -5.53 5.29 3.30
CA ALA A 28 -5.33 6.52 4.06
C ALA A 28 -3.90 7.07 3.94
N PHE A 29 -2.89 6.21 3.83
CA PHE A 29 -1.50 6.59 3.55
C PHE A 29 -1.32 7.35 2.22
N SER A 30 -2.29 7.30 1.31
CA SER A 30 -2.29 8.10 0.08
C SER A 30 -2.67 9.56 0.30
N VAL A 31 -3.21 9.94 1.46
CA VAL A 31 -3.48 11.35 1.84
C VAL A 31 -2.19 12.16 1.96
N PRO A 32 -1.19 11.74 2.77
CA PRO A 32 0.08 12.45 2.84
C PRO A 32 0.92 12.28 1.56
N ALA A 33 0.75 11.17 0.83
CA ALA A 33 1.42 10.89 -0.44
C ALA A 33 2.95 11.13 -0.40
N TRP A 34 3.59 10.71 0.70
CA TRP A 34 4.98 11.07 0.99
C TRP A 34 5.81 9.87 1.41
N GLY A 35 7.01 9.77 0.83
CA GLY A 35 8.09 8.83 1.17
C GLY A 35 9.39 9.36 0.57
N GLU A 36 10.56 8.98 1.10
CA GLU A 36 11.84 9.47 0.58
C GLU A 36 12.37 8.55 -0.51
N PRO A 37 12.60 9.03 -1.75
CA PRO A 37 13.04 8.19 -2.86
C PRO A 37 14.53 7.83 -2.75
N ILE A 38 14.92 7.10 -1.71
CA ILE A 38 16.32 6.79 -1.38
C ILE A 38 16.91 5.63 -2.18
N GLY A 39 16.07 4.82 -2.85
CA GLY A 39 16.53 3.70 -3.67
C GLY A 39 15.53 2.56 -3.79
N GLU A 40 15.95 1.53 -4.51
CA GLU A 40 15.20 0.28 -4.66
C GLU A 40 15.40 -0.62 -3.42
N LEU A 41 14.43 -1.50 -3.15
CA LEU A 41 14.55 -2.45 -2.05
C LEU A 41 15.79 -3.34 -2.23
N GLY A 42 16.63 -3.37 -1.18
CA GLY A 42 17.87 -4.14 -1.17
C GLY A 42 19.12 -3.37 -1.57
N THR A 43 19.03 -2.08 -1.94
CA THR A 43 20.22 -1.25 -2.21
C THR A 43 20.85 -0.65 -0.95
N ILE A 44 20.19 -0.77 0.21
CA ILE A 44 20.67 -0.28 1.50
C ILE A 44 20.63 -1.46 2.49
N ASP A 45 21.80 -1.83 3.01
CA ASP A 45 21.93 -2.99 3.90
C ASP A 45 21.46 -2.71 5.34
N ASP A 46 21.49 -1.44 5.77
CA ASP A 46 21.03 -1.05 7.10
C ASP A 46 19.51 -0.87 7.11
N TRP A 47 18.82 -1.87 7.67
CA TRP A 47 17.37 -1.83 7.84
C TRP A 47 16.89 -0.66 8.69
N LYS A 48 17.67 -0.17 9.67
CA LYS A 48 17.26 0.99 10.48
C LYS A 48 17.22 2.25 9.61
N GLU A 49 18.21 2.41 8.75
CA GLU A 49 18.27 3.51 7.78
C GLU A 49 17.11 3.38 6.77
N TRP A 50 16.91 2.18 6.23
CA TRP A 50 15.79 1.89 5.32
C TRP A 50 14.44 2.29 5.91
N PHE A 51 14.12 1.86 7.14
CA PHE A 51 12.82 2.18 7.74
C PHE A 51 12.69 3.65 8.13
N LYS A 52 13.79 4.30 8.53
CA LYS A 52 13.80 5.73 8.90
C LYS A 52 13.59 6.65 7.69
N HIS A 53 14.13 6.27 6.53
CA HIS A 53 14.06 7.03 5.27
C HIS A 53 13.21 6.31 4.20
N ASN A 54 12.18 5.58 4.62
CA ASN A 54 11.51 4.60 3.78
C ASN A 54 10.97 5.17 2.44
N PRO A 55 11.32 4.58 1.29
CA PRO A 55 10.80 5.00 -0.02
C PRO A 55 9.36 4.60 -0.28
N TYR A 56 8.82 3.69 0.52
CA TYR A 56 7.44 3.22 0.37
C TYR A 56 6.49 4.16 1.11
N ALA A 57 5.77 5.00 0.36
CA ALA A 57 4.82 5.95 0.94
C ALA A 57 3.70 5.26 1.73
N GLU A 58 3.37 4.01 1.41
CA GLU A 58 2.40 3.20 2.14
C GLU A 58 2.88 2.75 3.53
N TRP A 59 4.17 2.93 3.85
CA TRP A 59 4.74 2.73 5.18
C TRP A 59 4.69 3.98 6.07
N TYR A 60 4.06 5.07 5.61
CA TYR A 60 4.00 6.35 6.33
C TYR A 60 3.64 6.20 7.81
N TYR A 61 2.61 5.40 8.15
CA TYR A 61 2.18 5.20 9.53
C TYR A 61 3.26 4.56 10.44
N ASN A 62 4.12 3.72 9.86
CA ASN A 62 5.27 3.20 10.59
C ASN A 62 6.36 4.27 10.69
N THR A 63 6.72 4.91 9.58
CA THR A 63 7.88 5.80 9.52
C THR A 63 7.69 7.07 10.37
N ILE A 64 6.48 7.62 10.49
CA ILE A 64 6.22 8.78 11.38
C ILE A 64 6.43 8.46 12.87
N ARG A 65 6.36 7.17 13.26
CA ARG A 65 6.60 6.73 14.64
C ARG A 65 8.09 6.57 14.97
N ILE A 66 8.96 6.62 13.95
CA ILE A 66 10.41 6.54 14.13
C ILE A 66 10.93 7.92 14.52
N GLU A 67 11.66 8.00 15.62
CA GLU A 67 12.24 9.25 16.09
C GLU A 67 13.28 9.81 15.11
N GLY A 68 13.14 11.10 14.80
CA GLY A 68 14.01 11.79 13.85
C GLY A 68 13.87 11.33 12.40
N SER A 69 12.83 10.58 12.04
CA SER A 69 12.55 10.28 10.64
C SER A 69 12.10 11.55 9.90
N PRO A 70 12.47 11.73 8.62
CA PRO A 70 11.99 12.88 7.87
C PRO A 70 10.48 12.83 7.61
N ALA A 71 9.87 11.63 7.59
CA ALA A 71 8.41 11.49 7.55
C ALA A 71 7.74 12.16 8.75
N ARG A 72 8.30 12.00 9.96
CA ARG A 72 7.76 12.63 11.18
C ARG A 72 7.86 14.14 11.14
N GLU A 73 8.97 14.69 10.64
CA GLU A 73 9.12 16.14 10.49
C GLU A 73 8.19 16.71 9.41
N PHE A 74 8.01 15.98 8.30
CA PHE A 74 6.97 16.30 7.31
C PHE A 74 5.57 16.25 7.94
N HIS A 75 5.28 15.26 8.77
CA HIS A 75 3.98 15.11 9.43
C HIS A 75 3.66 16.29 10.35
N LYS A 76 4.57 16.63 11.26
CA LYS A 76 4.45 17.80 12.15
C LYS A 76 4.16 19.08 11.38
N LYS A 77 4.88 19.30 10.28
CA LYS A 77 4.77 20.53 9.49
C LYS A 77 3.45 20.64 8.72
N ASN A 78 2.94 19.54 8.17
CA ASN A 78 1.81 19.57 7.23
C ASN A 78 0.47 19.15 7.86
N PHE A 79 0.52 18.40 8.96
CA PHE A 79 -0.65 17.85 9.64
C PHE A 79 -0.71 18.22 11.13
N ASN A 80 0.13 19.16 11.57
CA ASN A 80 0.16 19.65 12.95
C ASN A 80 0.36 18.55 14.00
N ASP A 81 1.11 17.50 13.64
CA ASP A 81 1.40 16.34 14.50
C ASP A 81 0.12 15.65 15.02
N CYS A 82 -0.94 15.63 14.20
CA CYS A 82 -2.18 14.92 14.51
C CYS A 82 -1.95 13.40 14.60
N ASP A 83 -2.95 12.66 15.09
CA ASP A 83 -2.86 11.20 15.02
C ASP A 83 -3.01 10.77 13.54
N TYR A 84 -2.34 9.69 13.13
CA TYR A 84 -2.48 9.16 11.77
C TYR A 84 -3.93 8.81 11.44
N ASP A 85 -4.67 8.35 12.44
CA ASP A 85 -6.07 7.97 12.31
C ASP A 85 -6.96 9.18 11.96
N ASP A 86 -6.54 10.42 12.25
CA ASP A 86 -7.23 11.63 11.81
C ASP A 86 -7.14 11.84 10.29
N LEU A 87 -6.15 11.22 9.62
CA LEU A 87 -6.02 11.28 8.16
C LEU A 87 -7.11 10.46 7.44
N LEU A 88 -7.79 9.54 8.13
CA LEU A 88 -8.89 8.75 7.56
C LEU A 88 -10.05 9.67 7.16
N ASP A 89 -10.36 10.68 7.98
CA ASP A 89 -11.42 11.66 7.67
C ASP A 89 -11.09 12.52 6.45
N MET A 90 -9.81 12.62 6.08
CA MET A 90 -9.34 13.30 4.88
C MET A 90 -9.37 12.38 3.65
N TRP A 91 -9.37 11.05 3.83
CA TRP A 91 -9.37 10.08 2.74
C TRP A 91 -10.79 9.85 2.21
N LYS A 92 -11.27 10.80 1.41
CA LYS A 92 -12.67 10.83 0.92
C LYS A 92 -12.92 10.17 -0.42
N ALA A 93 -11.86 9.93 -1.20
CA ALA A 93 -11.97 9.37 -2.55
C ALA A 93 -12.96 10.11 -3.48
N GLU A 94 -13.14 11.42 -3.35
CA GLU A 94 -14.25 12.19 -3.98
C GLU A 94 -14.28 12.13 -5.51
N LYS A 95 -13.16 11.79 -6.15
CA LYS A 95 -13.02 11.66 -7.62
C LYS A 95 -12.79 10.21 -8.07
N PHE A 96 -12.99 9.23 -7.19
CA PHE A 96 -12.80 7.83 -7.53
C PHE A 96 -13.87 7.38 -8.53
N GLN A 97 -13.41 6.83 -9.66
CA GLN A 97 -14.24 6.36 -10.77
C GLN A 97 -13.77 4.94 -11.14
N PRO A 98 -14.30 3.88 -10.49
CA PRO A 98 -13.81 2.51 -10.66
C PRO A 98 -13.95 2.02 -12.11
N ASP A 99 -15.00 2.43 -12.83
CA ASP A 99 -15.19 2.05 -14.23
C ASP A 99 -14.11 2.65 -15.13
N GLU A 100 -13.69 3.89 -14.88
CA GLU A 100 -12.61 4.54 -15.64
C GLU A 100 -11.26 3.90 -15.35
N TRP A 101 -11.01 3.49 -14.10
CA TRP A 101 -9.83 2.71 -13.74
C TRP A 101 -9.82 1.35 -14.43
N ALA A 102 -10.94 0.61 -14.39
CA ALA A 102 -11.06 -0.69 -15.05
C ALA A 102 -10.83 -0.58 -16.56
N LYS A 103 -11.42 0.43 -17.22
CA LYS A 103 -11.18 0.72 -18.64
C LYS A 103 -9.70 1.02 -18.91
N LEU A 104 -9.06 1.83 -18.08
CA LEU A 104 -7.65 2.17 -18.22
C LEU A 104 -6.74 0.94 -18.08
N PHE A 105 -6.97 0.10 -17.07
CA PHE A 105 -6.19 -1.12 -16.87
C PHE A 105 -6.40 -2.12 -18.01
N ALA A 106 -7.64 -2.32 -18.46
CA ALA A 106 -7.93 -3.15 -19.62
C ALA A 106 -7.25 -2.62 -20.89
N TYR A 107 -7.29 -1.30 -21.13
CA TYR A 107 -6.59 -0.66 -22.23
C TYR A 107 -5.06 -0.86 -22.16
N ALA A 108 -4.48 -0.84 -20.96
CA ALA A 108 -3.07 -1.12 -20.73
C ALA A 108 -2.70 -2.62 -20.85
N GLY A 109 -3.68 -3.49 -21.12
CA GLY A 109 -3.47 -4.94 -21.34
C GLY A 109 -3.59 -5.79 -20.08
N ALA A 110 -4.06 -5.24 -18.96
CA ALA A 110 -4.26 -6.01 -17.74
C ALA A 110 -5.18 -7.20 -17.97
N GLN A 111 -4.76 -8.38 -17.50
CA GLN A 111 -5.62 -9.58 -17.43
C GLN A 111 -6.21 -9.77 -16.03
N TYR A 112 -5.66 -9.10 -15.01
CA TYR A 112 -6.20 -9.04 -13.66
C TYR A 112 -5.76 -7.77 -12.93
N ILE A 113 -6.50 -7.41 -11.89
CA ILE A 113 -6.21 -6.27 -11.00
C ILE A 113 -6.33 -6.76 -9.56
N VAL A 114 -5.39 -6.34 -8.71
CA VAL A 114 -5.39 -6.65 -7.27
C VAL A 114 -5.33 -5.35 -6.48
N PRO A 115 -6.47 -4.81 -6.02
CA PRO A 115 -6.45 -3.75 -5.03
C PRO A 115 -6.03 -4.30 -3.67
N LEU A 116 -5.21 -3.54 -2.94
CA LEU A 116 -4.98 -3.84 -1.53
C LEU A 116 -6.28 -3.62 -0.78
N SER A 117 -6.78 -4.68 -0.17
CA SER A 117 -8.00 -4.60 0.64
C SER A 117 -7.69 -4.04 2.03
N LYS A 118 -6.55 -4.40 2.62
CA LYS A 118 -6.02 -3.90 3.89
C LYS A 118 -4.50 -3.94 3.83
N HIS A 119 -3.85 -2.83 4.21
CA HIS A 119 -2.39 -2.75 4.27
C HIS A 119 -1.88 -2.89 5.72
N HIS A 120 -0.60 -2.61 5.96
CA HIS A 120 0.03 -2.70 7.28
C HIS A 120 -0.49 -1.67 8.29
N ASP A 121 -1.17 -0.62 7.84
CA ASP A 121 -1.84 0.33 8.72
C ASP A 121 -3.14 -0.21 9.33
N GLY A 122 -3.62 -1.36 8.84
CA GLY A 122 -4.74 -2.08 9.44
C GLY A 122 -6.12 -1.61 8.96
N ILE A 123 -6.18 -0.62 8.07
CA ILE A 123 -7.43 -0.03 7.57
C ILE A 123 -8.00 -0.89 6.44
N THR A 124 -9.26 -1.28 6.58
CA THR A 124 -9.98 -2.07 5.55
C THR A 124 -10.66 -1.16 4.54
N LEU A 125 -10.53 -1.47 3.25
CA LEU A 125 -11.24 -0.81 2.14
C LEU A 125 -12.58 -1.49 1.82
N TRP A 126 -13.13 -2.24 2.77
CA TRP A 126 -14.44 -2.88 2.71
C TRP A 126 -15.14 -2.75 4.06
N ASP A 127 -16.46 -2.92 4.07
CA ASP A 127 -17.24 -2.93 5.31
C ASP A 127 -16.94 -4.18 6.13
N ALA A 128 -16.26 -4.01 7.27
CA ALA A 128 -15.81 -5.07 8.15
C ALA A 128 -16.41 -4.88 9.56
N PRO A 129 -17.74 -4.97 9.73
CA PRO A 129 -18.36 -4.73 11.03
C PRO A 129 -17.99 -5.85 12.01
N GLY A 130 -17.53 -5.46 13.21
CA GLY A 130 -17.22 -6.40 14.30
C GLY A 130 -15.84 -7.05 14.22
N THR A 131 -14.96 -6.58 13.34
CA THR A 131 -13.52 -6.87 13.39
C THR A 131 -12.77 -5.86 14.24
#